data_AF-A0A6G8FV14-F1
#
_entry.id   AF-A0A6G8FV14-F1
#
_cell.length_a   1.000
_cell.length_b   1.000
_cell.length_c   1.000
_cell.angle_alpha   90.00
_cell.angle_beta   90.00
_cell.angle_gamma   90.00
#
_symmetry.space_group_name_H-M   'P 1'
#
loop_
_entity.id
_entity.type
_entity.pdbx_description
1 polymer ?
#
loop_
_entity_poly.entity_id
_entity_poly.type
_entity_poly.pdbx_seq_one_letter_code
_entity_poly.pdbx_strand_id
1 'polypeptide(L)'
;MLWVGVVLGLVGLVRDGAGEATPWPAAVAAWVLVPLLVLVLPVTGWFLVTYRLDLDGAGGRVRRSPGGVDIGVDELEALVVLEPSVVGRAQRGWRLQLRHPVRGVVAQVEESDRGWARALGVARRWARERPELVRDEVTRRVLAPTPID
;
A
#
# COMPACT_ATOMS: atom_id res chain seq x y z
N MET A 1 4.73 6.72 24.11
CA MET A 1 4.66 5.78 25.26
C MET A 1 4.79 4.30 24.87
N LEU A 2 4.19 3.84 23.76
CA LEU A 2 4.27 2.43 23.32
C LEU A 2 5.72 1.90 23.16
N TRP A 3 6.63 2.73 22.65
CA TRP A 3 8.04 2.38 22.43
C TRP A 3 8.83 2.09 23.70
N VAL A 4 8.56 2.80 24.80
CA VAL A 4 9.24 2.58 26.08
C VAL A 4 8.86 1.19 26.64
N GLY A 5 7.59 0.79 26.48
CA GLY A 5 7.12 -0.54 26.88
C GLY A 5 7.73 -1.68 26.05
N VAL A 6 7.89 -1.49 24.73
CA VAL A 6 8.54 -2.47 23.85
C VAL A 6 10.02 -2.65 24.19
N VAL A 7 10.74 -1.55 24.44
CA VAL A 7 12.16 -1.59 24.83
C VAL A 7 12.33 -2.25 26.20
N LEU A 8 11.51 -1.88 27.20
CA LEU A 8 11.56 -2.49 28.53
C LEU A 8 11.17 -3.98 28.50
N GLY A 9 10.20 -4.36 27.67
CA GLY A 9 9.81 -5.76 27.47
C GLY A 9 10.90 -6.60 26.81
N LEU A 10 11.61 -6.04 25.81
CA LEU A 10 12.76 -6.70 25.17
C LEU A 10 13.94 -6.84 26.14
N VAL A 11 14.22 -5.82 26.96
CA VAL A 11 15.27 -5.89 27.99
C VAL A 11 14.92 -6.92 29.06
N GLY A 12 13.65 -7.00 29.49
CA GLY A 12 13.17 -8.03 30.39
C GLY A 12 13.32 -9.44 29.81
N LEU A 13 12.95 -9.63 28.54
CA LEU A 13 13.09 -10.91 27.84
C LEU A 13 14.54 -11.39 27.75
N VAL A 14 15.48 -10.49 27.49
CA VAL A 14 16.92 -10.81 27.42
C VAL A 14 17.48 -11.11 28.82
N ARG A 15 17.05 -10.36 29.84
CA ARG A 15 17.53 -10.53 31.22
C ARG A 15 17.00 -11.80 31.88
N ASP A 16 15.73 -12.13 31.65
CA ASP A 16 15.07 -13.30 32.25
C ASP A 16 15.26 -14.57 31.41
N GLY A 17 15.51 -14.44 30.10
CA GLY A 17 15.80 -15.57 29.20
C GLY A 17 17.27 -16.00 29.20
N ALA A 18 18.18 -15.13 29.64
CA ALA A 18 19.61 -15.45 29.77
C ALA A 18 19.90 -16.01 31.18
N GLY A 19 19.57 -17.28 31.41
CA GLY A 19 20.06 -18.01 32.59
C GLY A 19 21.58 -18.20 32.57
N GLU A 20 22.17 -18.65 33.68
CA GLU A 20 23.63 -18.89 33.81
C GLU A 20 24.22 -19.83 32.74
N ALA A 21 23.38 -20.63 32.07
CA ALA A 21 23.75 -21.55 31.01
C ALA A 21 23.74 -20.94 29.59
N THR A 22 23.35 -19.68 29.42
CA THR A 22 23.28 -19.05 28.11
C THR A 22 24.69 -18.71 27.62
N PRO A 23 25.16 -19.32 26.51
CA PRO A 23 26.50 -19.05 26.01
C PRO A 23 26.59 -17.57 25.64
N TRP A 24 27.67 -16.92 26.08
CA TRP A 24 27.91 -15.48 25.90
C TRP A 24 27.65 -14.93 24.47
N PRO A 25 27.87 -15.68 23.36
CA PRO A 25 27.58 -15.17 22.02
C PRO A 25 26.08 -14.98 21.77
N ALA A 26 25.22 -15.79 22.40
CA ALA A 26 23.77 -15.66 22.29
C ALA A 26 23.27 -14.39 23.02
N ALA A 27 23.86 -14.06 24.16
CA ALA A 27 23.57 -12.82 24.88
C ALA A 27 24.00 -11.58 24.06
N VAL A 28 25.18 -11.63 23.45
CA VAL A 28 25.67 -10.56 22.56
C VAL A 28 24.78 -10.42 21.33
N ALA A 29 24.39 -11.54 20.70
CA ALA A 29 23.49 -11.51 19.55
C ALA A 29 22.14 -10.88 19.89
N ALA A 30 21.55 -11.21 21.05
CA ALA A 30 20.29 -10.62 21.50
C ALA A 30 20.43 -9.10 21.74
N TRP A 31 21.52 -8.67 22.39
CA TRP A 31 21.81 -7.25 22.61
C TRP A 31 22.07 -6.46 21.34
N VAL A 32 22.51 -7.09 20.25
CA VAL A 32 22.63 -6.47 18.93
C VAL A 32 21.29 -6.48 18.17
N LEU A 33 20.50 -7.55 18.32
CA LEU A 33 19.20 -7.68 17.63
C LEU A 33 18.16 -6.69 18.15
N VAL A 34 18.15 -6.40 19.45
CA VAL A 34 17.22 -5.45 20.09
C VAL A 34 17.32 -4.04 19.49
N PRO A 35 18.49 -3.37 19.47
CA PRO A 35 18.61 -2.05 18.85
C PRO A 35 18.38 -2.11 17.34
N LEU A 36 18.77 -3.20 16.66
CA LEU A 36 18.47 -3.39 15.24
C LEU A 36 16.95 -3.38 14.99
N LEU A 37 16.18 -4.17 15.75
CA LEU A 37 14.71 -4.22 15.63
C LEU A 37 14.07 -2.88 16.01
N VAL A 38 14.55 -2.25 17.08
CA VAL A 38 14.06 -0.92 17.51
C VAL A 38 14.37 0.16 16.48
N LEU A 39 15.43 0.04 15.69
CA LEU A 39 15.77 0.99 14.64
C LEU A 39 15.03 0.68 13.31
N VAL A 40 14.90 -0.60 12.97
CA VAL A 40 14.33 -1.05 11.69
C VAL A 40 12.80 -1.06 11.70
N LEU A 41 12.15 -1.46 12.80
CA LEU A 41 10.69 -1.53 12.90
C LEU A 41 9.99 -0.16 12.74
N PRO A 42 10.43 0.95 13.37
CA PRO A 42 9.79 2.24 13.18
C PRO A 42 10.01 2.77 11.77
N VAL A 43 11.19 2.56 11.17
CA VAL A 43 11.47 2.96 9.79
C VAL A 43 10.58 2.16 8.84
N THR A 44 10.50 0.84 9.01
CA THR A 44 9.65 -0.04 8.18
C THR A 44 8.16 0.27 8.38
N GLY A 45 7.73 0.50 9.62
CA GLY A 45 6.36 0.90 9.95
C GLY A 45 5.99 2.28 9.39
N TRP A 46 6.94 3.23 9.43
CA TRP A 46 6.80 4.53 8.77
C TRP A 46 6.63 4.34 7.27
N PHE A 47 7.49 3.56 6.60
CA PHE A 47 7.33 3.26 5.17
C PHE A 47 5.95 2.63 4.87
N LEU A 48 5.50 1.64 5.64
CA LEU A 48 4.19 0.99 5.48
C LEU A 48 3.02 1.95 5.65
N VAL A 49 3.09 2.90 6.58
CA VAL A 49 2.05 3.92 6.79
C VAL A 49 2.10 5.00 5.72
N THR A 50 3.29 5.30 5.19
CA THR A 50 3.49 6.42 4.27
C THR A 50 3.02 6.09 2.86
N TYR A 51 3.09 4.83 2.39
CA TYR A 51 2.58 4.38 1.08
C TYR A 51 1.05 4.27 0.97
N ARG A 52 0.32 5.19 1.60
CA ARG A 52 -1.13 5.29 1.43
C ARG A 52 -1.44 6.02 0.13
N LEU A 53 -2.07 5.28 -0.79
CA LEU A 53 -2.83 5.89 -1.87
C LEU A 53 -4.16 6.37 -1.28
N ASP A 54 -4.34 7.69 -1.15
CA ASP A 54 -5.65 8.25 -0.81
C ASP A 54 -6.35 8.65 -2.11
N LEU A 55 -7.36 7.86 -2.46
CA LEU A 55 -8.33 8.23 -3.48
C LEU A 55 -9.46 8.91 -2.73
N ASP A 56 -9.47 10.24 -2.81
CA ASP A 56 -10.42 11.04 -2.07
C ASP A 56 -11.84 10.72 -2.56
N GLY A 57 -12.68 10.20 -1.65
CA GLY A 57 -14.06 9.84 -1.94
C GLY A 57 -14.96 11.06 -2.16
N ALA A 58 -14.49 12.26 -1.83
CA ALA A 58 -15.21 13.52 -1.97
C ALA A 58 -14.73 14.40 -3.13
N GLY A 59 -13.52 14.19 -3.69
CA GLY A 59 -13.00 15.11 -4.70
C GLY A 59 -11.79 14.60 -5.47
N GLY A 60 -12.04 14.10 -6.68
CA GLY A 60 -11.23 14.20 -7.91
C GLY A 60 -9.70 14.14 -7.86
N ARG A 61 -9.05 13.63 -6.81
CA ARG A 61 -7.60 13.70 -6.65
C ARG A 61 -7.00 12.36 -6.25
N VAL A 62 -5.79 12.14 -6.73
CA VAL A 62 -4.95 10.99 -6.42
C VAL A 62 -3.78 11.51 -5.59
N ARG A 63 -3.71 11.13 -4.31
CA ARG A 63 -2.59 11.48 -3.45
C ARG A 63 -1.74 10.26 -3.13
N ARG A 64 -0.47 10.28 -3.54
CA ARG A 64 0.53 9.27 -3.17
C ARG A 64 1.59 9.87 -2.25
N SER A 65 1.70 9.31 -1.05
CA SER A 65 2.83 9.55 -0.14
C SER A 65 3.69 8.28 -0.05
N PRO A 66 4.98 8.34 0.35
CA PRO A 66 5.85 9.51 0.22
C PRO A 66 6.15 9.74 -1.26
N GLY A 67 6.08 11.00 -1.69
CA GLY A 67 6.27 11.37 -3.10
C GLY A 67 5.56 12.67 -3.48
N GLY A 68 4.59 13.12 -2.68
CA GLY A 68 3.93 14.42 -2.88
C GLY A 68 3.17 14.51 -4.22
N VAL A 69 2.80 13.36 -4.79
CA VAL A 69 2.07 13.32 -6.05
C VAL A 69 0.61 13.54 -5.69
N ASP A 70 0.17 14.79 -5.81
CA ASP A 70 -1.23 15.21 -5.82
C ASP A 70 -1.57 15.55 -7.27
N ILE A 71 -2.38 14.70 -7.91
CA ILE A 71 -2.77 14.84 -9.31
C ILE A 71 -4.29 14.84 -9.37
N GLY A 72 -4.85 15.86 -10.03
CA GLY A 72 -6.29 15.90 -10.31
C GLY A 72 -6.70 14.84 -11.34
N VAL A 73 -7.94 14.38 -11.28
CA VAL A 73 -8.51 13.45 -12.27
C VAL A 73 -8.44 14.02 -13.70
N ASP A 74 -8.47 15.36 -13.83
CA ASP A 74 -8.24 16.11 -15.07
C ASP A 74 -6.89 15.89 -15.72
N GLU A 75 -5.87 15.57 -14.92
CA GLU A 75 -4.50 15.39 -15.38
C GLU A 75 -4.21 13.92 -15.72
N LEU A 76 -5.18 13.02 -15.51
CA LEU A 76 -5.04 11.62 -15.88
C LEU A 76 -5.24 11.45 -17.38
N GLU A 77 -4.41 10.62 -18.00
CA GLU A 77 -4.59 10.19 -19.38
C GLU A 77 -5.58 9.03 -19.46
N ALA A 78 -5.50 8.09 -18.52
CA ALA A 78 -6.30 6.88 -18.55
C ALA A 78 -6.44 6.22 -17.17
N LEU A 79 -7.59 5.56 -16.99
CA LEU A 79 -7.81 4.53 -15.99
C LEU A 79 -7.67 3.18 -16.70
N VAL A 80 -6.86 2.27 -16.14
CA VAL A 80 -6.60 0.96 -16.74
C VAL A 80 -6.77 -0.13 -15.69
N VAL A 81 -7.64 -1.09 -15.96
CA VAL A 81 -7.79 -2.31 -15.19
C VAL A 81 -7.03 -3.42 -15.90
N LEU A 82 -6.04 -3.97 -15.22
CA LEU A 82 -5.27 -5.12 -15.69
C LEU A 82 -5.84 -6.41 -15.11
N GLU A 83 -6.00 -7.39 -15.99
CA GLU A 83 -6.43 -8.72 -15.61
C GLU A 83 -5.38 -9.44 -14.74
N PRO A 84 -5.83 -10.41 -13.92
CA PRO A 84 -4.96 -11.34 -13.22
C PRO A 84 -3.96 -12.01 -14.18
N SER A 85 -2.68 -11.96 -13.84
CA SER A 85 -1.66 -12.72 -14.56
C SER A 85 -1.70 -14.18 -14.12
N VAL A 86 -1.77 -15.09 -15.09
CA VAL A 86 -1.63 -16.54 -14.88
C VAL A 86 -0.16 -16.99 -14.71
N VAL A 87 0.81 -16.14 -15.05
CA VAL A 87 2.24 -16.51 -15.11
C VAL A 87 2.98 -16.18 -13.80
N GLY A 88 2.61 -15.09 -13.12
CA GLY A 88 3.30 -14.60 -11.92
C GLY A 88 2.50 -14.80 -10.64
N ARG A 89 3.05 -15.50 -9.63
CA ARG A 89 2.39 -15.67 -8.31
C ARG A 89 2.09 -14.34 -7.62
N ALA A 90 2.94 -13.34 -7.82
CA ALA A 90 2.79 -11.99 -7.29
C ALA A 90 1.80 -11.11 -8.07
N GLN A 91 1.21 -11.60 -9.17
CA GLN A 91 0.33 -10.81 -10.05
C GLN A 91 -1.02 -11.49 -10.28
N ARG A 92 -1.47 -12.33 -9.33
CA ARG A 92 -2.68 -13.16 -9.47
C ARG A 92 -4.02 -12.43 -9.24
N GLY A 93 -3.99 -11.16 -8.87
CA GLY A 93 -5.19 -10.35 -8.64
C GLY A 93 -5.43 -9.31 -9.73
N TRP A 94 -6.65 -8.81 -9.79
CA TRP A 94 -6.96 -7.62 -10.60
C TRP A 94 -6.13 -6.43 -10.12
N ARG A 95 -5.78 -5.53 -11.03
CA ARG A 95 -5.04 -4.29 -10.70
C ARG A 95 -5.67 -3.10 -11.38
N LEU A 96 -5.83 -2.01 -10.65
CA LEU A 96 -6.28 -0.74 -11.17
C LEU A 96 -5.07 0.20 -11.23
N GLN A 97 -4.77 0.71 -12.41
CA GLN A 97 -3.71 1.67 -12.66
C GLN A 97 -4.30 3.02 -13.08
N LEU A 98 -3.75 4.08 -12.52
CA LEU A 98 -4.03 5.45 -12.91
C LEU A 98 -2.81 5.97 -13.65
N ARG A 99 -3.01 6.40 -14.89
CA ARG A 99 -1.92 6.81 -15.79
C ARG A 99 -1.96 8.30 -16.05
N HIS A 100 -0.81 8.94 -15.96
CA HIS A 100 -0.57 10.33 -16.32
C HIS A 100 0.28 10.38 -17.60
N PRO A 101 0.02 11.30 -18.54
CA PRO A 101 0.66 11.28 -19.87
C PRO A 101 2.19 11.39 -19.80
N VAL A 102 2.71 12.18 -18.85
CA VAL A 102 4.17 12.40 -18.70
C VAL A 102 4.81 11.47 -17.66
N ARG A 103 4.07 11.06 -16.63
CA ARG A 103 4.63 10.38 -15.45
C ARG A 103 4.40 8.87 -15.47
N GLY A 104 3.65 8.36 -16.46
CA GLY A 104 3.29 6.95 -16.55
C GLY A 104 2.31 6.56 -15.45
N VAL A 105 2.53 5.42 -14.81
CA VAL A 105 1.65 4.91 -13.74
C VAL A 105 1.90 5.70 -12.46
N VAL A 106 0.98 6.59 -12.12
CA VAL A 106 1.08 7.43 -10.92
C VAL A 106 0.56 6.72 -9.67
N ALA A 107 -0.39 5.82 -9.87
CA ALA A 107 -0.97 4.99 -8.83
C ALA A 107 -1.36 3.61 -9.36
N GLN A 108 -1.20 2.60 -8.50
CA GLN A 108 -1.67 1.24 -8.72
C GLN A 108 -2.31 0.74 -7.43
N VAL A 109 -3.47 0.11 -7.54
CA VAL A 109 -4.15 -0.58 -6.43
C VAL A 109 -4.38 -2.01 -6.87
N GLU A 110 -4.03 -2.97 -6.01
CA GLU A 110 -4.20 -4.39 -6.28
C GLU A 110 -5.46 -4.91 -5.58
N GLU A 111 -6.06 -5.97 -6.11
CA GLU A 111 -7.25 -6.60 -5.54
C GLU A 111 -7.04 -7.10 -4.10
N SER A 112 -5.80 -7.52 -3.77
CA SER A 112 -5.41 -7.92 -2.43
C SER A 112 -5.34 -6.76 -1.43
N ASP A 113 -5.33 -5.52 -1.90
CA ASP A 113 -5.23 -4.36 -1.02
C ASP A 113 -6.55 -4.09 -0.31
N ARG A 114 -6.49 -3.76 0.98
CA ARG A 114 -7.68 -3.36 1.77
C ARG A 114 -8.43 -2.16 1.18
N GLY A 115 -7.77 -1.37 0.34
CA GLY A 115 -8.34 -0.21 -0.34
C GLY A 115 -9.03 -0.51 -1.67
N TRP A 116 -8.99 -1.76 -2.16
CA TRP A 116 -9.48 -2.14 -3.49
C TRP A 116 -10.92 -1.72 -3.76
N ALA A 117 -11.86 -2.10 -2.90
CA ALA A 117 -13.28 -1.80 -3.08
C ALA A 117 -13.55 -0.28 -3.14
N ARG A 118 -12.87 0.50 -2.30
CA ARG A 118 -12.97 1.97 -2.30
C ARG A 118 -12.37 2.55 -3.58
N ALA A 119 -11.18 2.09 -3.97
CA ALA A 119 -10.51 2.53 -5.19
C ALA A 119 -11.35 2.27 -6.44
N LEU A 120 -11.94 1.08 -6.53
CA LEU A 120 -12.84 0.70 -7.62
C LEU A 120 -14.11 1.55 -7.64
N GLY A 121 -14.69 1.85 -6.47
CA GLY A 121 -15.85 2.75 -6.35
C GLY A 121 -15.56 4.17 -6.84
N VAL A 122 -14.39 4.71 -6.50
CA VAL A 122 -13.93 6.03 -7.00
C VAL A 122 -13.67 5.98 -8.50
N ALA A 123 -12.96 4.95 -9.00
CA ALA A 123 -12.71 4.79 -10.43
C ALA A 123 -14.00 4.65 -11.24
N ARG A 124 -15.01 3.93 -10.74
CA ARG A 124 -16.35 3.84 -11.35
C ARG A 124 -17.10 5.17 -11.35
N ARG A 125 -16.87 6.03 -10.35
CA ARG A 125 -17.44 7.39 -10.35
C ARG A 125 -16.75 8.23 -11.40
N TRP A 126 -15.42 8.25 -11.43
CA TRP A 126 -14.66 9.00 -12.44
C TRP A 126 -14.91 8.50 -13.87
N ALA A 127 -15.03 7.20 -14.09
CA ALA A 127 -15.40 6.64 -15.39
C ALA A 127 -16.80 7.06 -15.85
N ARG A 128 -17.73 7.33 -14.92
CA ARG A 128 -19.06 7.87 -15.24
C ARG A 128 -19.01 9.37 -15.56
N GLU A 129 -18.22 10.12 -14.82
CA GLU A 129 -18.04 11.57 -15.02
C GLU A 129 -17.18 11.87 -16.27
N ARG A 130 -16.24 10.97 -16.60
CA ARG A 130 -15.20 11.11 -17.64
C ARG A 130 -14.98 9.79 -18.38
N PRO A 131 -15.91 9.40 -19.26
CA PRO A 131 -15.80 8.16 -20.02
C PRO A 131 -14.56 8.11 -20.92
N GLU A 132 -14.01 9.26 -21.32
CA GLU A 132 -12.78 9.40 -22.11
C GLU A 132 -11.52 8.81 -21.44
N LEU A 133 -11.51 8.69 -20.10
CA LEU A 133 -10.42 8.07 -19.37
C LEU A 133 -10.37 6.54 -19.53
N VAL A 134 -11.47 5.92 -19.98
CA VAL A 134 -11.58 4.47 -20.12
C VAL A 134 -11.46 4.08 -21.59
N ARG A 135 -10.23 3.71 -21.99
CA ARG A 135 -9.90 3.45 -23.39
C ARG A 135 -10.11 1.99 -23.79
N ASP A 136 -9.84 1.05 -22.90
CA ASP A 136 -9.87 -0.38 -23.18
C ASP A 136 -11.19 -1.04 -22.74
N GLU A 137 -11.55 -2.10 -23.47
CA GLU A 137 -12.82 -2.80 -23.31
C GLU A 137 -12.91 -3.54 -21.96
N VAL A 138 -11.80 -4.07 -21.47
CA VAL A 138 -11.74 -4.76 -20.17
C VAL A 138 -12.03 -3.77 -19.04
N THR A 139 -11.34 -2.62 -19.03
CA THR A 139 -11.61 -1.55 -18.08
C THR A 139 -13.04 -1.07 -18.17
N ARG A 140 -13.58 -0.89 -19.38
CA ARG A 140 -14.98 -0.49 -19.56
C ARG A 140 -15.95 -1.48 -18.93
N ARG A 141 -15.71 -2.79 -19.09
CA ARG A 141 -16.52 -3.84 -18.49
C ARG A 141 -16.45 -3.85 -16.97
N VAL A 142 -15.26 -3.69 -16.39
CA VAL A 142 -15.05 -3.75 -14.93
C VAL A 142 -15.52 -2.47 -14.22
N LEU A 143 -15.36 -1.32 -14.87
CA LEU A 143 -15.78 -0.01 -14.38
C LEU A 143 -17.21 0.36 -14.81
N ALA A 144 -17.89 -0.51 -15.56
CA ALA A 144 -19.29 -0.33 -15.91
C ALA A 144 -20.13 -0.16 -14.62
N PRO A 145 -21.19 0.67 -14.67
CA PRO A 145 -22.10 0.81 -13.55
C PRO A 145 -22.67 -0.57 -13.21
N THR A 146 -22.37 -1.07 -12.02
CA THR A 146 -23.09 -2.21 -11.45
C THR A 146 -24.49 -1.70 -11.12
N PRO A 147 -25.58 -2.39 -11.51
CA PRO A 147 -26.91 -2.04 -11.05
C PRO A 147 -26.86 -1.94 -9.52
N ILE A 148 -27.28 -0.80 -8.98
CA ILE A 148 -27.48 -0.64 -7.56
C ILE A 148 -28.85 -1.24 -7.31
N ASP A 149 -28.89 -2.47 -6.82
CA ASP A 149 -30.09 -3.04 -6.20
C ASP A 149 -30.33 -2.39 -4.82
#